data_AF-A0A2G9Y4K2-F1
#
_entry.id   AF-A0A2G9Y4K2-F1
#
_cell.length_a   1.000
_cell.length_b   1.000
_cell.length_c   1.000
_cell.angle_alpha   90.00
_cell.angle_beta   90.00
_cell.angle_gamma   90.00
#
_symmetry.space_group_name_H-M   'P 1'
#
loop_
_entity.id
_entity.type
_entity.pdbx_description
1 polymer ?
#
loop_
_entity_poly.entity_id
_entity_poly.type
_entity_poly.pdbx_seq_one_letter_code
_entity_poly.pdbx_strand_id
1 'polypeptide(L)'
;MKIKSGYECVDYFNEKLFMRQTGDSLICAYDKDGLLAINNVHIGNLIDGTYSLKFIIAITNSKLLNYYYKSISLETGRVMAQTDIETVEGLPIKNITKDDQKPFIELVDKILAITNPPSSPFNKGEQDNDYLTNSTKQAKVKEYEHQIDQIVYNLYDLNGDEINTIEGFNL
;
A
#
# COMPACT_ATOMS: atom_id res chain seq x y z
N MET A 1 -9.00 9.26 -3.70
CA MET A 1 -8.45 9.30 -2.34
C MET A 1 -7.81 10.66 -2.13
N LYS A 2 -7.92 11.29 -0.95
CA LYS A 2 -7.16 12.49 -0.60
C LYS A 2 -6.14 12.06 0.44
N ILE A 3 -4.86 12.29 0.17
CA ILE A 3 -3.78 11.95 1.08
C ILE A 3 -3.24 13.27 1.61
N LYS A 4 -2.96 13.39 2.91
CA LYS A 4 -2.42 14.62 3.50
C LYS A 4 -1.32 14.33 4.53
N SER A 5 -0.42 15.30 4.70
CA SER A 5 0.50 15.38 5.84
C SER A 5 -0.04 16.39 6.85
N GLY A 6 -0.45 15.94 8.04
CA GLY A 6 -0.80 16.84 9.16
C GLY A 6 -2.24 17.37 9.26
N TYR A 7 -2.53 17.92 10.46
CA TYR A 7 -3.84 18.16 11.08
C TYR A 7 -4.81 19.06 10.29
N GLU A 8 -6.03 18.55 10.06
CA GLU A 8 -7.35 19.23 10.02
C GLU A 8 -8.39 18.45 9.19
N CYS A 9 -8.00 17.46 8.36
CA CYS A 9 -8.94 16.73 7.48
C CYS A 9 -8.87 15.19 7.57
N VAL A 10 -8.07 14.64 8.49
CA VAL A 10 -7.90 13.20 8.65
C VAL A 10 -8.64 12.74 9.90
N ASP A 11 -9.47 11.72 9.76
CA ASP A 11 -10.09 11.05 10.89
C ASP A 11 -9.22 9.85 11.30
N TYR A 12 -8.50 10.03 12.41
CA TYR A 12 -7.61 9.00 12.95
C TYR A 12 -8.36 7.79 13.50
N PHE A 13 -9.65 7.89 13.82
CA PHE A 13 -10.41 6.80 14.43
C PHE A 13 -11.26 6.03 13.42
N ASN A 14 -11.25 6.46 12.16
CA ASN A 14 -11.76 5.71 11.03
C ASN A 14 -10.64 4.95 10.31
N GLU A 15 -11.03 3.98 9.48
CA GLU A 15 -10.07 3.24 8.64
C GLU A 15 -9.28 4.22 7.76
N LYS A 16 -7.97 3.98 7.67
CA LYS A 16 -7.04 4.86 6.97
C LYS A 16 -5.84 4.11 6.44
N LEU A 17 -5.10 4.80 5.56
CA LEU A 17 -3.78 4.36 5.11
C LEU A 17 -2.73 5.28 5.71
N PHE A 18 -1.63 4.68 6.15
CA PHE A 18 -0.35 5.36 6.33
C PHE A 18 0.49 5.15 5.09
N MET A 19 1.18 6.20 4.64
CA MET A 19 2.18 6.12 3.59
C MET A 19 3.47 6.75 4.09
N ARG A 20 4.59 6.05 3.93
CA ARG A 20 5.90 6.54 4.38
C ARG A 20 6.30 7.81 3.63
N GLN A 21 6.66 8.88 4.35
CA GLN A 21 7.10 10.14 3.74
C GLN A 21 8.59 10.13 3.39
N THR A 22 9.46 9.55 4.21
CA THR A 22 10.90 9.50 3.92
C THR A 22 11.25 8.32 3.03
N GLY A 23 11.78 8.58 1.83
CA GLY A 23 12.14 7.57 0.85
C GLY A 23 11.69 7.95 -0.56
N ASP A 24 12.14 7.18 -1.54
CA ASP A 24 11.83 7.35 -2.97
C ASP A 24 10.82 6.31 -3.50
N SER A 25 10.21 5.54 -2.60
CA SER A 25 9.31 4.42 -2.91
C SER A 25 8.02 4.52 -2.10
N LEU A 26 6.93 4.11 -2.75
CA LEU A 26 5.61 4.01 -2.16
C LEU A 26 5.59 2.80 -1.22
N ILE A 27 5.41 3.07 0.07
CA ILE A 27 5.17 2.05 1.09
C ILE A 27 3.95 2.48 1.86
N CYS A 28 2.87 1.69 1.77
CA CYS A 28 1.60 1.95 2.40
C CYS A 28 1.21 0.85 3.39
N ALA A 29 0.62 1.24 4.52
CA ALA A 29 0.08 0.33 5.52
C ALA A 29 -1.39 0.67 5.79
N TYR A 30 -2.21 -0.36 5.98
CA TYR A 30 -3.63 -0.22 6.28
C TYR A 30 -3.83 -0.23 7.79
N ASP A 31 -4.59 0.74 8.28
CA ASP A 31 -4.95 0.84 9.68
C ASP A 31 -6.48 0.86 9.84
N LYS A 32 -6.95 -0.08 10.64
CA LYS A 32 -8.33 -0.17 11.12
C LYS A 32 -8.44 0.05 12.63
N ASP A 33 -7.30 0.11 13.32
CA ASP A 33 -7.23 0.06 14.78
C ASP A 33 -7.15 1.47 15.41
N GLY A 34 -7.12 2.51 14.56
CA GLY A 34 -7.14 3.90 15.01
C GLY A 34 -5.78 4.37 15.53
N LEU A 35 -4.69 3.82 15.00
CA LEU A 35 -3.34 4.17 15.43
C LEU A 35 -3.03 5.64 15.15
N LEU A 36 -2.24 6.24 16.04
CA LEU A 36 -1.77 7.62 15.88
C LEU A 36 -0.38 7.62 15.25
N ALA A 37 -0.10 8.62 14.43
CA ALA A 37 1.19 8.80 13.79
C ALA A 37 1.66 10.25 13.91
N ILE A 38 2.98 10.42 13.90
CA ILE A 38 3.65 11.72 13.86
C ILE A 38 3.87 12.16 12.41
N ASN A 39 4.51 13.31 12.20
CA ASN A 39 4.62 13.98 10.89
C ASN A 39 5.59 13.30 9.89
N ASN A 40 5.87 12.00 10.02
CA ASN A 40 6.76 11.24 9.13
C ASN A 40 6.00 10.30 8.18
N VAL A 41 4.68 10.33 8.22
CA VAL A 41 3.81 9.57 7.33
C VAL A 41 2.72 10.49 6.78
N HIS A 42 2.37 10.26 5.52
CA HIS A 42 1.14 10.76 4.96
C HIS A 42 -0.01 9.87 5.40
N ILE A 43 -1.17 10.47 5.62
CA ILE A 43 -2.35 9.77 6.12
C ILE A 43 -3.53 10.07 5.18
N GLY A 44 -4.31 9.05 4.86
CA GLY A 44 -5.50 9.24 4.04
C GLY A 44 -6.65 8.32 4.42
N ASN A 45 -7.83 8.91 4.55
CA ASN A 45 -9.11 8.20 4.63
C ASN A 45 -9.75 8.12 3.22
N LEU A 46 -10.77 7.28 3.08
CA LEU A 46 -11.67 7.37 1.92
C LEU A 46 -12.49 8.66 1.98
N ILE A 47 -12.70 9.27 0.81
CA ILE A 47 -13.59 10.42 0.66
C ILE A 47 -15.02 9.93 0.40
N ASP A 48 -15.15 8.83 -0.34
CA ASP A 48 -16.41 8.25 -0.76
C ASP A 48 -16.28 6.72 -0.90
N GLY A 49 -17.39 6.06 -1.25
CA GLY A 49 -17.46 4.61 -1.42
C GLY A 49 -17.03 4.08 -2.79
N THR A 50 -16.31 4.87 -3.61
CA THR A 50 -15.82 4.44 -4.93
C THR A 50 -14.75 3.36 -4.80
N TYR A 51 -13.85 3.52 -3.84
CA TYR A 51 -12.72 2.62 -3.62
C TYR A 51 -12.79 1.95 -2.26
N SER A 52 -12.28 0.73 -2.18
CA SER A 52 -11.85 0.11 -0.92
C SER A 52 -10.44 0.57 -0.58
N LEU A 53 -10.14 0.84 0.70
CA LEU A 53 -8.76 1.11 1.13
C LEU A 53 -7.83 -0.06 0.83
N LYS A 54 -8.36 -1.30 0.93
CA LYS A 54 -7.62 -2.52 0.60
C LYS A 54 -7.32 -2.64 -0.91
N PHE A 55 -8.16 -2.07 -1.76
CA PHE A 55 -7.83 -1.95 -3.18
C PHE A 55 -6.71 -0.92 -3.37
N ILE A 56 -6.82 0.26 -2.77
CA ILE A 56 -5.79 1.30 -2.90
C ILE A 56 -4.42 0.82 -2.43
N ILE A 57 -4.33 0.17 -1.26
CA ILE A 57 -3.06 -0.35 -0.74
C ILE A 57 -2.45 -1.44 -1.63
N ALA A 58 -3.27 -2.26 -2.30
CA ALA A 58 -2.78 -3.25 -3.26
C ALA A 58 -2.14 -2.56 -4.48
N ILE A 59 -2.79 -1.51 -4.99
CA ILE A 59 -2.28 -0.73 -6.13
C ILE A 59 -1.01 0.03 -5.73
N THR A 60 -1.01 0.78 -4.62
CA THR A 60 0.11 1.64 -4.24
C THR A 60 1.36 0.89 -3.80
N ASN A 61 1.23 -0.32 -3.25
CA ASN A 61 2.41 -1.16 -2.91
C ASN A 61 2.88 -2.04 -4.09
N SER A 62 2.17 -2.06 -5.21
CA SER A 62 2.59 -2.86 -6.38
C SER A 62 3.88 -2.34 -7.00
N LYS A 63 4.60 -3.24 -7.69
CA LYS A 63 5.81 -2.89 -8.44
C LYS A 63 5.55 -1.86 -9.53
N LEU A 64 4.42 -1.97 -10.23
CA LEU A 64 4.05 -1.04 -11.30
C LEU A 64 3.97 0.40 -10.78
N LEU A 65 3.21 0.63 -9.69
CA LEU A 65 3.05 1.99 -9.19
C LEU A 65 4.32 2.52 -8.53
N ASN A 66 5.13 1.66 -7.90
CA ASN A 66 6.44 2.07 -7.42
C ASN A 66 7.38 2.47 -8.56
N TYR A 67 7.43 1.70 -9.65
CA TYR A 67 8.19 2.03 -10.86
C TYR A 67 7.72 3.36 -11.47
N TYR A 68 6.41 3.53 -11.62
CA TYR A 68 5.81 4.75 -12.14
C TYR A 68 6.17 5.96 -11.26
N TYR A 69 5.99 5.85 -9.94
CA TYR A 69 6.30 6.91 -8.99
C TYR A 69 7.78 7.33 -9.06
N LYS A 70 8.72 6.37 -9.04
CA LYS A 70 10.15 6.66 -9.17
C LYS A 70 10.48 7.34 -10.50
N SER A 71 9.77 7.00 -11.57
CA SER A 71 9.96 7.59 -12.90
C SER A 71 9.51 9.05 -12.99
N ILE A 72 8.51 9.46 -12.21
CA ILE A 72 7.94 10.82 -12.29
C ILE A 72 8.38 11.76 -11.15
N SER A 73 8.71 11.21 -9.98
CA SER A 73 8.99 12.01 -8.76
C SER A 73 10.35 12.69 -8.78
N LEU A 74 11.31 12.19 -9.57
CA LEU A 74 12.71 12.63 -9.58
C LEU A 74 13.40 12.52 -8.20
N GLU A 75 12.88 11.68 -7.31
CA GLU A 75 13.36 11.50 -5.93
C GLU A 75 14.48 10.44 -5.82
N THR A 76 14.59 9.55 -6.81
CA THR A 76 15.61 8.49 -6.83
C THR A 76 17.03 9.07 -6.78
N GLY A 77 17.83 8.61 -5.82
CA GLY A 77 19.22 9.04 -5.64
C GLY A 77 19.40 10.36 -4.88
N ARG A 78 18.31 10.99 -4.41
CA ARG A 78 18.41 12.18 -3.55
C ARG A 78 18.82 11.80 -2.12
N VAL A 79 19.69 12.61 -1.53
CA VAL A 79 20.14 12.45 -0.13
C VAL A 79 18.98 12.58 0.86
N MET A 80 17.95 13.36 0.51
CA MET A 80 16.77 13.63 1.33
C MET A 80 15.50 13.32 0.54
N ALA A 81 15.43 12.13 -0.05
CA ALA A 81 14.27 11.72 -0.83
C ALA A 81 12.98 11.73 0.01
N GLN A 82 11.91 12.30 -0.52
CA GLN A 82 10.61 12.32 0.12
C GLN A 82 9.50 11.92 -0.85
N THR A 83 8.57 11.11 -0.35
CA THR A 83 7.31 10.85 -1.01
C THR A 83 6.51 12.14 -1.02
N ASP A 84 6.40 12.81 -2.17
CA ASP A 84 5.68 14.09 -2.28
C ASP A 84 4.17 13.85 -2.43
N ILE A 85 3.38 14.64 -1.69
CA ILE A 85 1.93 14.44 -1.62
C ILE A 85 1.25 14.81 -2.94
N GLU A 86 1.73 15.85 -3.63
CA GLU A 86 1.15 16.30 -4.90
C GLU A 86 1.35 15.24 -5.98
N THR A 87 2.54 14.65 -6.01
CA THR A 87 2.86 13.52 -6.89
C THR A 87 2.00 12.30 -6.58
N VAL A 88 1.79 12.00 -5.29
CA VAL A 88 0.94 10.88 -4.86
C VAL A 88 -0.53 11.08 -5.23
N GLU A 89 -1.06 12.30 -5.09
CA GLU A 89 -2.43 12.63 -5.52
C GLU A 89 -2.62 12.47 -7.03
N GLY A 90 -1.55 12.60 -7.82
CA GLY A 90 -1.52 12.39 -9.26
C GLY A 90 -1.37 10.94 -9.72
N LEU A 91 -1.27 9.96 -8.82
CA LEU A 91 -1.08 8.56 -9.22
C LEU A 91 -2.27 8.02 -10.03
N PRO A 92 -2.01 7.28 -11.13
CA PRO A 92 -3.05 6.87 -12.06
C PRO A 92 -3.82 5.65 -11.54
N ILE A 93 -4.64 5.79 -10.50
CA ILE A 93 -5.46 4.70 -9.95
C ILE A 93 -6.73 4.54 -10.81
N LYS A 94 -6.88 3.40 -11.51
CA LYS A 94 -8.06 3.13 -12.35
C LYS A 94 -9.33 3.03 -11.48
N ASN A 95 -10.40 3.70 -11.92
CA ASN A 95 -11.73 3.55 -11.34
C ASN A 95 -12.39 2.28 -11.89
N ILE A 96 -12.50 1.25 -11.05
CA ILE A 96 -13.10 -0.04 -11.41
C ILE A 96 -14.27 -0.37 -10.46
N THR A 97 -15.13 -1.29 -10.90
CA THR A 97 -16.32 -1.66 -10.13
C THR A 97 -15.95 -2.29 -8.79
N LYS A 98 -16.86 -2.27 -7.82
CA LYS A 98 -16.64 -2.91 -6.52
C LYS A 98 -16.38 -4.41 -6.63
N ASP A 99 -16.97 -5.05 -7.63
CA ASP A 99 -16.75 -6.48 -7.88
C ASP A 99 -15.34 -6.73 -8.44
N ASP A 100 -14.86 -5.87 -9.34
CA ASP A 100 -13.50 -5.96 -9.88
C ASP A 100 -12.42 -5.62 -8.84
N GLN A 101 -12.77 -4.91 -7.77
CA GLN A 101 -11.86 -4.67 -6.64
C GLN A 101 -11.69 -5.91 -5.74
N LYS A 102 -12.62 -6.88 -5.76
CA LYS A 102 -12.62 -8.03 -4.85
C LYS A 102 -11.34 -8.88 -4.88
N PRO A 103 -10.76 -9.22 -6.06
CA PRO A 103 -9.54 -10.02 -6.10
C PRO A 103 -8.36 -9.37 -5.35
N PHE A 104 -8.23 -8.05 -5.45
CA PHE A 104 -7.22 -7.28 -4.72
C PHE A 104 -7.48 -7.31 -3.21
N ILE A 105 -8.74 -7.08 -2.82
CA ILE A 105 -9.17 -7.06 -1.42
C ILE A 105 -8.89 -8.41 -0.76
N GLU A 106 -9.21 -9.52 -1.42
CA GLU A 106 -9.01 -10.87 -0.90
C GLU A 106 -7.53 -11.21 -0.69
N LEU A 107 -6.64 -10.78 -1.59
CA LEU A 107 -5.19 -10.96 -1.42
C LEU A 107 -4.65 -10.12 -0.26
N VAL A 108 -5.09 -8.86 -0.14
CA VAL A 108 -4.72 -8.00 0.99
C VAL A 108 -5.22 -8.58 2.30
N ASP A 109 -6.43 -9.13 2.36
CA ASP A 109 -6.95 -9.80 3.56
C ASP A 109 -6.13 -11.02 3.96
N LYS A 110 -5.65 -11.81 2.99
CA LYS A 110 -4.73 -12.92 3.26
C LYS A 110 -3.37 -12.44 3.80
N ILE A 111 -2.85 -11.32 3.30
CA ILE A 111 -1.61 -10.71 3.81
C ILE A 111 -1.82 -10.23 5.24
N LEU A 112 -2.89 -9.46 5.50
CA LEU A 112 -3.21 -8.93 6.83
C LEU A 112 -3.44 -10.03 7.86
N ALA A 113 -4.05 -11.16 7.47
CA ALA A 113 -4.21 -12.32 8.36
C ALA A 113 -2.88 -12.93 8.80
N ILE A 114 -1.81 -12.77 8.01
CA ILE A 114 -0.46 -13.24 8.35
C ILE A 114 0.31 -12.19 9.16
N THR A 115 0.24 -10.92 8.74
CA THR A 115 1.10 -9.84 9.25
C THR A 115 0.53 -9.12 10.46
N ASN A 116 -0.79 -9.13 10.64
CA ASN A 116 -1.49 -8.51 11.77
C ASN A 116 -2.75 -9.34 12.11
N PRO A 117 -2.58 -10.57 12.61
CA PRO A 117 -3.72 -11.44 12.93
C PRO A 117 -4.62 -10.79 13.99
N PRO A 118 -5.94 -11.01 13.95
CA PRO A 118 -6.87 -10.34 14.87
C PRO A 118 -6.45 -10.55 16.33
N SER A 119 -6.20 -9.46 17.05
CA SER A 119 -5.92 -9.50 18.48
C SER A 119 -7.21 -9.66 19.28
N SER A 120 -7.15 -10.48 20.34
CA SER A 120 -8.23 -10.54 21.30
C SER A 120 -8.44 -9.15 21.90
N PRO A 121 -9.69 -8.67 22.06
CA PRO A 121 -9.95 -7.38 22.71
C PRO A 121 -9.43 -7.31 24.15
N PHE A 122 -9.04 -8.45 24.74
CA PHE A 122 -8.50 -8.56 26.09
C PHE A 122 -6.96 -8.61 26.16
N ASN A 123 -6.25 -8.79 25.04
CA ASN A 123 -4.77 -8.89 24.99
C ASN A 123 -4.20 -8.09 23.81
N LYS A 124 -4.16 -6.76 23.94
CA LYS A 124 -3.52 -5.85 22.96
C LYS A 124 -1.98 -5.77 23.08
N GLY A 125 -1.40 -6.36 24.13
CA GLY A 125 0.01 -6.14 24.50
C GLY A 125 1.02 -7.12 23.89
N GLU A 126 0.66 -8.38 23.68
CA GLU A 126 1.58 -9.39 23.14
C GLU A 126 0.75 -10.41 22.34
N GLN A 127 0.80 -10.29 21.03
CA GLN A 127 0.62 -11.46 20.18
C GLN A 127 2.00 -11.99 19.83
N ASP A 128 2.13 -13.30 19.92
CA ASP A 128 3.22 -14.09 19.36
C ASP A 128 3.13 -14.06 17.81
N ASN A 129 3.10 -12.86 17.23
CA ASN A 129 3.16 -12.66 15.80
C ASN A 129 4.62 -12.77 15.37
N ASP A 130 5.05 -14.01 15.14
CA ASP A 130 6.37 -14.36 14.67
C ASP A 130 6.60 -13.98 13.19
N TYR A 131 5.71 -13.25 12.52
CA TYR A 131 5.87 -12.88 11.10
C TYR A 131 7.26 -12.29 10.78
N LEU A 132 7.76 -11.39 11.63
CA LEU A 132 9.05 -10.74 11.41
C LEU A 132 10.24 -11.71 11.47
N THR A 133 10.09 -12.87 12.11
CA THR A 133 11.14 -13.89 12.26
C THR A 133 10.83 -15.21 11.53
N ASN A 134 9.60 -15.38 11.02
CA ASN A 134 9.13 -16.59 10.38
C ASN A 134 9.26 -16.51 8.85
N SER A 135 10.30 -17.15 8.31
CA SER A 135 10.59 -17.19 6.88
C SER A 135 9.47 -17.82 6.03
N THR A 136 8.69 -18.75 6.59
CA THR A 136 7.58 -19.39 5.87
C THR A 136 6.42 -18.42 5.69
N LYS A 137 6.08 -17.66 6.73
CA LYS A 137 5.07 -16.59 6.65
C LYS A 137 5.50 -15.49 5.68
N GLN A 138 6.78 -15.08 5.74
CA GLN A 138 7.34 -14.08 4.82
C GLN A 138 7.30 -14.55 3.36
N ALA A 139 7.67 -15.81 3.08
CA ALA A 139 7.56 -16.37 1.75
C ALA A 139 6.11 -16.38 1.25
N LYS A 140 5.15 -16.67 2.13
CA LYS A 140 3.73 -16.67 1.78
C LYS A 140 3.18 -15.26 1.50
N VAL A 141 3.63 -14.24 2.24
CA VAL A 141 3.28 -12.84 1.95
C VAL A 141 3.85 -12.42 0.60
N LYS A 142 5.13 -12.72 0.31
CA LYS A 142 5.75 -12.42 -0.99
C LYS A 142 5.02 -13.08 -2.16
N GLU A 143 4.50 -14.28 -1.97
CA GLU A 143 3.68 -14.96 -2.96
C GLU A 143 2.36 -14.21 -3.24
N TYR A 144 1.69 -13.71 -2.19
CA TYR A 144 0.48 -12.90 -2.38
C TYR A 144 0.77 -11.51 -2.96
N GLU A 145 1.89 -10.89 -2.59
CA GLU A 145 2.37 -9.64 -3.19
C GLU A 145 2.63 -9.85 -4.69
N HIS A 146 3.28 -10.94 -5.08
CA HIS A 146 3.49 -11.28 -6.48
C HIS A 146 2.16 -11.50 -7.22
N GLN A 147 1.18 -12.17 -6.60
CA GLN A 147 -0.16 -12.30 -7.18
C GLN A 147 -0.84 -10.94 -7.38
N ILE A 148 -0.67 -10.01 -6.43
CA ILE A 148 -1.13 -8.62 -6.57
C ILE A 148 -0.46 -7.96 -7.78
N ASP A 149 0.87 -8.07 -7.92
CA ASP A 149 1.58 -7.50 -9.06
C ASP A 149 1.02 -8.01 -10.40
N GLN A 150 0.76 -9.32 -10.52
CA GLN A 150 0.19 -9.90 -11.74
C GLN A 150 -1.20 -9.34 -12.08
N ILE A 151 -2.10 -9.22 -11.10
CA ILE A 151 -3.43 -8.65 -11.35
C ILE A 151 -3.37 -7.13 -11.60
N VAL A 152 -2.37 -6.44 -11.05
CA VAL A 152 -2.10 -5.02 -11.37
C VAL A 152 -1.62 -4.89 -12.81
N TYR A 153 -0.68 -5.70 -13.27
CA TYR A 153 -0.23 -5.67 -14.67
C TYR A 153 -1.39 -5.87 -15.64
N ASN A 154 -2.27 -6.85 -15.35
CA ASN A 154 -3.48 -7.08 -16.12
C ASN A 154 -4.44 -5.89 -16.07
N LEU A 155 -4.65 -5.28 -14.88
CA LEU A 155 -5.51 -4.11 -14.73
C LEU A 155 -5.06 -2.94 -15.61
N TYR A 156 -3.76 -2.78 -15.84
CA TYR A 156 -3.19 -1.70 -16.65
C TYR A 156 -2.84 -2.12 -18.08
N ASP A 157 -3.23 -3.32 -18.49
CA ASP A 157 -3.06 -3.85 -19.85
C ASP A 157 -1.59 -3.94 -20.29
N LEU A 158 -0.68 -4.26 -19.36
CA LEU A 158 0.74 -4.35 -19.65
C LEU A 158 1.10 -5.58 -20.49
N ASN A 159 2.05 -5.40 -21.39
CA ASN A 159 2.63 -6.49 -22.17
C ASN A 159 3.88 -7.09 -21.49
N GLY A 160 4.37 -8.20 -22.05
CA GLY A 160 5.50 -8.93 -21.47
C GLY A 160 6.80 -8.12 -21.37
N ASP A 161 7.09 -7.26 -22.33
CA ASP A 161 8.31 -6.43 -22.33
C ASP A 161 8.23 -5.33 -21.26
N GLU A 162 7.05 -4.74 -21.08
CA GLU A 162 6.78 -3.77 -20.01
C GLU A 162 6.88 -4.42 -18.63
N ILE A 163 6.30 -5.61 -18.45
CA ILE A 163 6.41 -6.38 -17.21
C ILE A 163 7.88 -6.70 -16.91
N ASN A 164 8.62 -7.21 -17.90
CA ASN A 164 10.05 -7.51 -17.73
C ASN A 164 10.87 -6.27 -17.35
N THR A 165 10.53 -5.11 -17.91
CA THR A 165 11.18 -3.83 -17.57
C THR A 165 10.93 -3.46 -16.11
N ILE A 166 9.70 -3.61 -15.63
CA ILE A 166 9.32 -3.31 -14.23
C ILE A 166 9.96 -4.31 -13.27
N GLU A 167 9.93 -5.60 -13.60
CA GLU A 167 10.49 -6.68 -12.77
C GLU A 167 12.02 -6.62 -12.68
N GLY A 168 12.69 -6.14 -13.74
CA GLY A 168 14.13 -5.90 -13.75
C GLY A 168 14.56 -4.61 -13.06
N PHE A 169 13.61 -3.73 -12.70
CA PHE A 169 13.90 -2.49 -12.01
C PHE A 169 14.11 -2.76 -10.51
N ASN A 170 15.30 -2.43 -10.00
CA ASN A 170 15.59 -2.58 -8.57
C ASN A 170 14.78 -1.56 -7.75
N LEU A 171 13.74 -2.05 -7.09
CA LEU A 171 12.88 -1.28 -6.18
C LEU A 171 13.49 -1.11 -4.80
#